data_AF-A0A1C4IWT7-F1
#
_entry.id   AF-A0A1C4IWT7-F1
#
_cell.length_a   1.000
_cell.length_b   1.000
_cell.length_c   1.000
_cell.angle_alpha   90.00
_cell.angle_beta   90.00
_cell.angle_gamma   90.00
#
_symmetry.space_group_name_H-M   'P 1'
#
loop_
_entity.id
_entity.type
_entity.pdbx_description
1 polymer ?
#
loop_
_entity_poly.entity_id
_entity_poly.type
_entity_poly.pdbx_seq_one_letter_code
_entity_poly.pdbx_strand_id
1 'polypeptide(L)'
;MENQGENPEGSAESFAQILQRLKGHYDITSDSEISRRTGIPVSTVNAWTNGNRIPGRKSIEKLNSVFPAFTVEELSAAAGRRAPGPLGPDREARLIGLIRDLTADQQDVVEIQLKALGDANRRS
;
A
#
# COMPACT_ATOMS: atom_id res chain seq x y z
N MET A 1 7.86 -25.02 31.73
CA MET A 1 8.84 -24.28 30.91
C MET A 1 8.14 -23.99 29.61
N GLU A 2 7.64 -22.76 29.50
CA GLU A 2 6.82 -22.32 28.38
C GLU A 2 7.68 -22.25 27.12
N ASN A 3 7.18 -22.92 26.08
CA ASN A 3 7.84 -23.09 24.81
C ASN A 3 7.88 -21.73 24.10
N GLN A 4 9.08 -21.19 23.92
CA GLN A 4 9.32 -20.00 23.12
C GLN A 4 8.89 -20.33 21.69
N GLY A 5 7.77 -19.75 21.26
CA GLY A 5 7.32 -19.85 19.88
C GLY A 5 8.37 -19.24 18.97
N GLU A 6 9.14 -20.13 18.35
CA GLU A 6 10.06 -19.87 17.25
C GLU A 6 9.41 -18.92 16.25
N ASN A 7 10.02 -17.76 16.05
CA ASN A 7 9.62 -16.81 15.03
C ASN A 7 10.27 -17.26 13.71
N PRO A 8 9.53 -17.82 12.73
CA PRO A 8 10.13 -18.30 11.51
C PRO A 8 10.53 -17.10 10.65
N GLU A 9 11.74 -17.15 10.11
CA GLU A 9 12.27 -16.16 9.17
C GLU A 9 11.29 -15.89 8.01
N GLY A 10 10.98 -14.61 7.74
CA GLY A 10 10.41 -14.16 6.46
C GLY A 10 8.97 -13.60 6.45
N SER A 11 8.31 -13.35 7.59
CA SER A 11 6.98 -12.72 7.58
C SER A 11 7.09 -11.22 7.26
N ALA A 12 6.44 -10.78 6.17
CA ALA A 12 6.34 -9.36 5.84
C ALA A 12 5.69 -8.57 6.99
N GLU A 13 6.26 -7.40 7.34
CA GLU A 13 5.76 -6.50 8.38
C GLU A 13 4.25 -6.26 8.20
N SER A 14 3.43 -6.51 9.23
CA SER A 14 1.99 -6.23 9.19
C SER A 14 1.70 -4.73 9.27
N PHE A 15 0.50 -4.31 8.86
CA PHE A 15 0.15 -2.89 8.89
C PHE A 15 0.17 -2.28 10.31
N ALA A 16 -0.13 -3.06 11.34
CA ALA A 16 0.00 -2.60 12.73
C ALA A 16 1.46 -2.35 13.11
N GLN A 17 2.38 -3.21 12.67
CA GLN A 17 3.82 -3.08 12.95
C GLN A 17 4.44 -1.88 12.25
N ILE A 18 4.14 -1.68 10.95
CA ILE A 18 4.63 -0.48 10.24
C ILE A 18 4.09 0.81 10.83
N LEU A 19 2.85 0.80 11.35
CA LEU A 19 2.27 1.96 12.02
C LEU A 19 2.94 2.26 13.36
N GLN A 20 3.37 1.23 14.10
CA GLN A 20 4.19 1.41 15.31
C GLN A 20 5.58 1.95 14.97
N ARG A 21 6.21 1.45 13.90
CA ARG A 21 7.48 1.97 13.40
C ARG A 21 7.36 3.43 12.97
N LEU A 22 6.27 3.80 12.30
CA LEU A 22 5.94 5.18 11.93
C LEU A 22 5.81 6.07 13.17
N LYS A 23 5.10 5.60 14.20
CA LYS A 23 4.98 6.33 15.47
C LYS A 23 6.34 6.58 16.11
N GLY A 24 7.19 5.57 16.18
CA GLY A 24 8.55 5.69 16.72
C GLY A 24 9.43 6.64 15.90
N HIS A 25 9.32 6.62 14.57
CA HIS A 25 10.12 7.48 13.69
C HIS A 25 9.75 8.97 13.78
N TYR A 26 8.48 9.29 14.02
CA TYR A 26 7.97 10.67 14.06
C TYR A 26 7.64 11.16 15.48
N ASP A 27 8.08 10.44 16.52
CA ASP A 27 7.78 10.72 17.93
C ASP A 27 6.28 10.90 18.23
N ILE A 28 5.44 10.09 17.57
CA ILE A 28 4.00 10.15 17.73
C ILE A 28 3.56 9.23 18.86
N THR A 29 2.92 9.80 19.87
CA THR A 29 2.50 9.08 21.08
C THR A 29 1.05 8.57 21.04
N SER A 30 0.24 8.96 20.06
CA SER A 30 -1.19 8.59 20.02
C SER A 30 -1.79 8.47 18.61
N ASP A 31 -2.86 7.68 18.48
CA ASP A 31 -3.65 7.56 17.24
C ASP A 31 -4.34 8.88 16.87
N SER A 32 -4.70 9.69 17.87
CA SER A 32 -5.32 11.01 17.66
C SER A 32 -4.39 12.00 16.97
N GLU A 33 -3.08 11.89 17.21
CA GLU A 33 -2.07 12.69 16.51
C GLU A 33 -2.03 12.35 15.02
N ILE A 34 -1.99 11.05 14.69
CA ILE A 34 -2.03 10.57 13.30
C ILE A 34 -3.31 11.05 12.63
N SER A 35 -4.44 10.94 13.33
CA SER A 35 -5.74 11.43 12.84
C SER A 35 -5.71 12.93 12.52
N ARG A 36 -5.19 13.76 13.43
CA ARG A 36 -5.12 15.21 13.24
C ARG A 36 -4.23 15.60 12.06
N ARG A 37 -3.10 14.93 11.87
CA ARG A 37 -2.17 15.24 10.78
C ARG A 37 -2.66 14.75 9.40
N THR A 38 -3.39 13.63 9.37
CA THR A 38 -3.83 12.98 8.11
C THR A 38 -5.27 13.24 7.72
N GLY A 39 -6.09 13.74 8.65
CA GLY A 39 -7.54 13.85 8.50
C GLY A 39 -8.26 12.48 8.43
N ILE A 40 -7.59 11.39 8.80
CA ILE A 40 -8.20 10.05 8.90
C ILE A 40 -8.90 9.94 10.26
N PRO A 41 -10.13 9.41 10.37
CA PRO A 41 -10.81 9.29 11.66
C PRO A 41 -10.00 8.47 12.68
N VAL A 42 -9.93 8.93 13.94
CA VAL A 42 -9.21 8.24 15.03
C VAL A 42 -9.63 6.77 15.16
N SER A 43 -10.94 6.48 15.07
CA SER A 43 -11.47 5.11 15.13
C SER A 43 -10.93 4.20 14.02
N THR A 44 -10.66 4.78 12.85
CA THR A 44 -10.07 4.06 11.71
C THR A 44 -8.60 3.78 11.94
N VAL A 45 -7.83 4.77 12.43
CA VAL A 45 -6.42 4.58 12.80
C VAL A 45 -6.30 3.53 13.91
N ASN A 46 -7.15 3.59 14.93
CA ASN A 46 -7.17 2.65 16.03
C ASN A 46 -7.48 1.21 15.57
N ALA A 47 -8.43 1.05 14.64
CA ALA A 47 -8.72 -0.26 14.05
C ALA A 47 -7.50 -0.86 13.31
N TRP A 48 -6.65 -0.03 12.70
CA TRP A 48 -5.40 -0.47 12.08
C TRP A 48 -4.32 -0.80 13.12
N THR A 49 -4.16 0.04 14.14
CA THR A 49 -3.22 -0.20 15.25
C THR A 49 -3.49 -1.54 15.93
N ASN A 50 -4.77 -1.92 16.06
CA ASN A 50 -5.19 -3.18 16.68
C ASN A 50 -5.27 -4.36 15.69
N GLY A 51 -4.96 -4.16 14.40
CA GLY A 51 -5.05 -5.20 13.37
C GLY A 51 -6.47 -5.62 12.99
N ASN A 52 -7.50 -4.94 13.49
CA ASN A 52 -8.92 -5.24 13.20
C ASN A 52 -9.33 -4.86 11.77
N ARG A 53 -8.55 -3.99 11.11
CA ARG A 53 -8.82 -3.55 9.73
C ARG A 53 -7.50 -3.24 9.01
N ILE A 54 -7.54 -3.31 7.69
CA ILE A 54 -6.46 -2.91 6.79
C ILE A 54 -6.83 -1.59 6.09
N PRO A 55 -5.90 -0.65 5.90
CA PRO A 55 -6.17 0.59 5.19
C PRO A 55 -6.49 0.39 3.71
N GLY A 56 -7.31 1.28 3.18
CA GLY A 56 -7.51 1.45 1.74
C GLY A 56 -6.40 2.26 1.08
N ARG A 57 -6.28 2.18 -0.24
CA ARG A 57 -5.30 2.95 -1.02
C ARG A 57 -5.30 4.45 -0.73
N LYS A 58 -6.48 5.09 -0.68
CA LYS A 58 -6.59 6.53 -0.36
C LYS A 58 -6.03 6.88 1.02
N SER A 59 -6.16 5.97 1.99
CA SER A 59 -5.60 6.16 3.33
C SER A 59 -4.08 6.01 3.34
N ILE A 60 -3.55 5.05 2.57
CA ILE A 60 -2.11 4.87 2.39
C ILE A 60 -1.49 6.11 1.73
N GLU A 61 -2.12 6.65 0.68
CA GLU A 61 -1.67 7.88 0.01
C GLU A 61 -1.66 9.07 0.97
N LYS A 62 -2.69 9.23 1.81
CA LYS A 62 -2.72 10.25 2.88
C LYS A 62 -1.60 10.06 3.90
N LEU A 63 -1.37 8.83 4.35
CA LEU A 63 -0.29 8.53 5.28
C LEU A 63 1.06 8.91 4.66
N ASN A 64 1.34 8.48 3.43
CA ASN A 64 2.59 8.82 2.75
C ASN A 64 2.76 10.34 2.54
N SER A 65 1.70 11.07 2.20
CA SER A 65 1.78 12.53 2.02
C SER A 65 2.20 13.28 3.29
N VAL A 66 1.86 12.76 4.46
CA VAL A 66 2.15 13.36 5.77
C VAL A 66 3.42 12.78 6.38
N PHE A 67 3.70 11.51 6.10
CA PHE A 67 4.80 10.71 6.64
C PHE A 67 5.65 10.14 5.49
N PRO A 68 6.37 11.00 4.74
CA PRO A 68 7.02 10.62 3.49
C PRO A 68 8.17 9.61 3.65
N ALA A 69 8.69 9.42 4.86
CA ALA A 69 9.69 8.38 5.14
C ALA A 69 9.14 6.95 5.00
N PHE A 70 7.80 6.79 4.94
CA PHE A 70 7.12 5.52 4.74
C PHE A 70 6.45 5.55 3.37
N THR A 71 7.01 4.82 2.43
CA THR A 71 6.57 4.85 1.03
C THR A 71 5.20 4.20 0.84
N VAL A 72 4.50 4.57 -0.24
CA VAL A 72 3.25 3.89 -0.63
C VAL A 72 3.47 2.38 -0.82
N GLU A 73 4.64 1.98 -1.31
CA GLU A 73 5.02 0.59 -1.51
C GLU A 73 5.12 -0.18 -0.19
N GLU A 74 5.88 0.33 0.78
CA GLU A 74 6.02 -0.30 2.10
C GLU A 74 4.68 -0.37 2.83
N LEU A 75 3.93 0.73 2.87
CA LEU A 75 2.62 0.79 3.51
C LEU A 75 1.61 -0.17 2.85
N SER A 76 1.67 -0.33 1.53
CA SER A 76 0.79 -1.27 0.81
C SER A 76 1.20 -2.72 1.03
N ALA A 77 2.51 -3.02 0.97
CA ALA A 77 3.02 -4.35 1.25
C ALA A 77 2.61 -4.81 2.65
N ALA A 78 2.71 -3.92 3.65
CA ALA A 78 2.28 -4.19 5.01
C ALA A 78 0.75 -4.33 5.17
N ALA A 79 -0.02 -3.71 4.27
CA ALA A 79 -1.46 -3.89 4.15
C ALA A 79 -1.84 -5.19 3.40
N GLY A 80 -0.88 -6.04 3.01
CA GLY A 80 -1.12 -7.22 2.17
C GLY A 80 -1.59 -6.86 0.75
N ARG A 81 -1.43 -5.59 0.34
CA ARG A 81 -1.80 -5.09 -0.97
C ARG A 81 -0.56 -5.04 -1.86
N ARG A 82 -0.67 -5.59 -3.07
CA ARG A 82 0.29 -5.29 -4.14
C ARG A 82 0.08 -3.84 -4.58
N ALA A 83 0.88 -2.91 -4.06
CA ALA A 83 0.93 -1.56 -4.64
C ALA A 83 1.34 -1.66 -6.12
N PRO A 84 0.75 -0.84 -7.01
CA PRO A 84 1.42 -0.51 -8.25
C PRO A 84 2.68 0.28 -7.89
N GLY A 85 3.82 -0.41 -7.82
CA GLY A 85 5.12 0.23 -7.73
C GLY A 85 5.48 0.95 -9.03
N PRO A 86 6.46 1.85 -9.00
CA PRO A 86 7.00 2.45 -10.22
C PRO A 86 7.40 1.33 -11.19
N LEU A 87 7.05 1.48 -12.47
CA LEU A 87 7.60 0.60 -13.50
C LEU A 87 9.09 0.94 -13.62
N GLY A 88 9.95 -0.05 -13.44
CA GLY A 88 11.35 0.11 -13.83
C GLY A 88 11.43 0.48 -15.31
N PRO A 89 12.36 1.35 -15.73
CA PRO A 89 12.41 1.90 -17.09
C PRO A 89 12.42 0.81 -18.18
N ASP A 90 13.13 -0.29 -17.96
CA ASP A 90 13.16 -1.42 -18.89
C ASP A 90 11.81 -2.11 -19.04
N ARG A 91 11.02 -2.16 -17.96
CA ARG A 91 9.69 -2.78 -17.96
C ARG A 91 8.69 -1.91 -18.70
N GLU A 92 8.74 -0.60 -18.48
CA GLU A 92 7.90 0.35 -19.19
C GLU A 92 8.19 0.33 -20.70
N ALA A 93 9.46 0.37 -21.09
CA ALA A 93 9.87 0.30 -22.49
C ALA A 93 9.37 -0.98 -23.18
N ARG A 94 9.47 -2.14 -22.51
CA ARG A 94 8.95 -3.42 -23.03
C ARG A 94 7.44 -3.40 -23.19
N LEU A 95 6.70 -2.88 -22.20
CA LEU A 95 5.24 -2.80 -22.27
C LEU A 95 4.77 -1.88 -23.41
N ILE A 96 5.42 -0.73 -23.58
CA ILE A 96 5.13 0.20 -24.68
C ILE A 96 5.46 -0.46 -26.03
N GLY A 97 6.57 -1.20 -26.12
CA GLY A 97 6.92 -1.98 -27.31
C GLY A 97 5.80 -2.96 -27.70
N LEU A 98 5.32 -3.76 -26.74
CA LEU A 98 4.22 -4.70 -26.97
C LEU A 98 2.94 -4.00 -27.47
N ILE A 99 2.60 -2.84 -26.92
CA ILE A 99 1.41 -2.08 -27.35
C ILE A 99 1.57 -1.56 -28.78
N ARG A 100 2.79 -1.12 -29.17
CA ARG A 100 3.08 -0.61 -30.52
C ARG A 100 2.98 -1.68 -31.61
N ASP A 101 3.21 -2.94 -31.26
CA ASP A 101 3.13 -4.07 -32.19
C ASP A 101 1.67 -4.52 -32.47
N LEU A 102 0.69 -3.99 -31.74
CA LEU A 102 -0.73 -4.30 -31.91
C LEU A 102 -1.42 -3.41 -32.95
N THR A 103 -2.47 -3.93 -33.59
CA THR A 103 -3.38 -3.12 -34.41
C THR A 103 -4.25 -2.20 -33.54
N ALA A 104 -4.88 -1.17 -34.12
CA ALA A 104 -5.77 -0.26 -33.40
C ALA A 104 -6.89 -1.00 -32.65
N ASP A 105 -7.61 -1.90 -33.33
CA ASP A 105 -8.67 -2.70 -32.71
C ASP A 105 -8.16 -3.55 -31.52
N GLN A 106 -6.93 -4.04 -31.59
CA GLN A 106 -6.30 -4.80 -30.51
C GLN A 106 -5.87 -3.91 -29.34
N GLN A 107 -5.39 -2.70 -29.63
CA GLN A 107 -5.06 -1.70 -28.61
C GLN A 107 -6.32 -1.31 -27.82
N ASP A 108 -7.46 -1.12 -28.48
CA ASP A 108 -8.74 -0.81 -27.81
C ASP A 108 -9.15 -1.93 -26.83
N VAL A 109 -9.01 -3.19 -27.24
CA VAL A 109 -9.29 -4.35 -26.38
C VAL A 109 -8.38 -4.36 -25.16
N VAL A 110 -7.07 -4.14 -25.34
CA VAL A 110 -6.10 -4.10 -24.26
C VAL A 110 -6.35 -2.93 -23.31
N GLU A 111 -6.72 -1.76 -23.83
CA GLU A 111 -7.06 -0.59 -23.03
C GLU A 111 -8.25 -0.88 -22.10
N ILE A 112 -9.31 -1.51 -22.62
CA ILE A 112 -10.48 -1.90 -21.82
C ILE A 112 -10.07 -2.85 -20.69
N GLN A 113 -9.24 -3.85 -20.99
CA GLN A 113 -8.75 -4.81 -19.98
C GLN A 113 -7.90 -4.11 -18.91
N LEU A 114 -6.96 -3.26 -19.31
CA LEU A 114 -6.10 -2.50 -18.39
C LEU A 114 -6.93 -1.56 -17.50
N LYS A 115 -7.93 -0.90 -18.05
CA LYS A 115 -8.85 -0.05 -17.31
C LYS A 115 -9.64 -0.85 -16.27
N ALA A 116 -10.16 -2.01 -16.64
CA ALA A 116 -10.88 -2.89 -15.72
C ALA A 116 -9.99 -3.37 -14.56
N LEU A 117 -8.74 -3.78 -14.86
CA LEU A 117 -7.77 -4.17 -13.83
C LEU A 117 -7.42 -3.00 -12.90
N GLY A 118 -7.23 -1.79 -13.46
CA GLY A 118 -6.99 -0.58 -12.69
C GLY A 118 -8.16 -0.19 -11.78
N ASP A 119 -9.39 -0.33 -12.27
CA ASP A 119 -10.61 -0.06 -11.49
C ASP A 119 -10.80 -1.07 -10.36
N ALA A 120 -10.52 -2.35 -10.59
CA ALA A 120 -10.55 -3.37 -9.54
C ALA A 120 -9.61 -3.02 -8.38
N ASN A 121 -8.39 -2.58 -8.68
CA ASN A 121 -7.41 -2.13 -7.68
C ASN A 121 -7.87 -0.88 -6.90
N ARG A 122 -8.71 -0.03 -7.48
CA ARG A 122 -9.27 1.15 -6.82
C ARG A 122 -10.48 0.83 -5.92
N ARG A 123 -11.17 -0.27 -6.20
CA ARG A 123 -12.36 -0.73 -5.45
C ARG A 123 -12.01 -1.63 -4.26
N SER A 124 -10.88 -2.34 -4.31
CA SER A 124 -10.32 -3.10 -3.18
C SER A 124 -9.73 -2.19 -2.11
#